data_AF-A0A074LGN4-F1
#
_entry.id   AF-A0A074LGN4-F1
#
_cell.length_a   1.000
_cell.length_b   1.000
_cell.length_c   1.000
_cell.angle_alpha   90.00
_cell.angle_beta   90.00
_cell.angle_gamma   90.00
#
_symmetry.space_group_name_H-M   'P 1'
#
loop_
_entity.id
_entity.type
_entity.pdbx_description
1 polymer ?
#
loop_
_entity_poly.entity_id
_entity_poly.type
_entity_poly.pdbx_seq_one_letter_code
_entity_poly.pdbx_strand_id
1 'polypeptide(L)'
;MVLNFLTDALFIEALSDDPFETIAHYMMNQSYVDIRKEMLEMLQSASSHKKAGWIRKDPGCCLWQYHQFAGLVMASYRIFERKLWNDTALSCQIMQSDDAASSERNQLFQGVELHHLSKKEFVNPYRVFKKAFSTVSLEYWFDFIHHCIMNSLTWKYEPEWHDVQAQVHCTIYTFKILDAAFLINGRLKNLSVIGLDNE
;
A
#
# COMPACT_ATOMS: atom_id res chain seq x y z
N MET A 1 22.18 -2.19 16.39
CA MET A 1 20.99 -1.80 15.60
C MET A 1 20.56 -2.99 14.73
N VAL A 2 20.26 -4.13 15.36
CA VAL A 2 19.92 -5.40 14.68
C VAL A 2 18.72 -6.08 15.36
N LEU A 3 18.31 -5.62 16.55
CA LEU A 3 17.23 -6.25 17.32
C LEU A 3 15.81 -5.96 16.83
N ASN A 4 15.56 -4.88 16.06
CA ASN A 4 14.21 -4.57 15.56
C ASN A 4 13.83 -5.33 14.27
N PHE A 5 14.83 -5.77 13.50
CA PHE A 5 14.59 -6.55 12.27
C PHE A 5 14.00 -7.93 12.56
N LEU A 6 14.28 -8.51 13.73
CA LEU A 6 13.84 -9.85 14.10
C LEU A 6 12.35 -9.93 14.46
N THR A 7 11.78 -8.87 15.04
CA THR A 7 10.33 -8.79 15.31
C THR A 7 9.52 -8.55 14.04
N ASP A 8 10.06 -7.77 13.10
CA ASP A 8 9.42 -7.57 11.80
C ASP A 8 9.55 -8.82 10.91
N ALA A 9 10.67 -9.55 10.97
CA ALA A 9 10.87 -10.81 10.26
C ALA A 9 9.89 -11.92 10.72
N LEU A 10 9.69 -12.10 12.03
CA LEU A 10 8.74 -13.08 12.57
C LEU A 10 7.29 -12.78 12.18
N PHE A 11 6.92 -11.50 12.03
CA PHE A 11 5.58 -11.11 11.57
C PHE A 11 5.43 -11.26 10.05
N ILE A 12 6.46 -10.89 9.29
CA ILE A 12 6.51 -11.09 7.83
C ILE A 12 6.39 -12.58 7.47
N GLU A 13 6.98 -13.47 8.28
CA GLU A 13 6.83 -14.92 8.14
C GLU A 13 5.42 -15.42 8.46
N ALA A 14 4.66 -14.70 9.29
CA ALA A 14 3.26 -15.02 9.61
C ALA A 14 2.26 -14.52 8.55
N LEU A 15 2.69 -13.67 7.61
CA LEU A 15 1.85 -13.23 6.51
C LEU A 15 1.65 -14.37 5.50
N SER A 16 0.40 -14.61 5.09
CA SER A 16 0.05 -15.59 4.08
C SER A 16 0.99 -15.52 2.88
N ASP A 17 1.47 -16.67 2.42
CA ASP A 17 2.32 -16.75 1.23
C ASP A 17 1.61 -16.22 -0.03
N ASP A 18 0.28 -16.17 -0.02
CA ASP A 18 -0.51 -15.50 -1.05
C ASP A 18 -0.56 -13.98 -0.83
N PRO A 19 0.05 -13.16 -1.74
CA PRO A 19 -0.03 -11.72 -1.63
C PRO A 19 -1.46 -11.17 -1.78
N PHE A 20 -2.36 -11.87 -2.47
CA PHE A 20 -3.74 -11.41 -2.65
C PHE A 20 -4.57 -11.56 -1.38
N GLU A 21 -4.35 -12.64 -0.62
CA GLU A 21 -4.95 -12.82 0.71
C GLU A 21 -4.48 -11.72 1.67
N THR A 22 -3.18 -11.40 1.66
CA THR A 22 -2.63 -10.30 2.48
C THR A 22 -3.24 -8.95 2.11
N ILE A 23 -3.40 -8.66 0.81
CA ILE A 23 -4.10 -7.46 0.33
C ILE A 23 -5.56 -7.47 0.80
N ALA A 24 -6.27 -8.60 0.69
CA ALA A 24 -7.66 -8.70 1.09
C ALA A 24 -7.85 -8.44 2.59
N HIS A 25 -7.01 -9.05 3.44
CA HIS A 25 -7.01 -8.79 4.88
C HIS A 25 -6.75 -7.32 5.22
N TYR A 26 -5.74 -6.71 4.58
CA TYR A 26 -5.47 -5.29 4.77
C TYR A 26 -6.70 -4.43 4.43
N MET A 27 -7.37 -4.71 3.32
CA MET A 27 -8.56 -3.97 2.87
C MET A 27 -9.83 -4.25 3.69
N MET A 28 -9.85 -5.31 4.50
CA MET A 28 -10.98 -5.63 5.39
C MET A 28 -10.89 -4.94 6.75
N ASN A 29 -9.69 -4.57 7.18
CA ASN A 29 -9.47 -4.03 8.52
C ASN A 29 -10.10 -2.66 8.73
N GLN A 30 -10.22 -1.84 7.68
CA GLN A 30 -10.74 -0.48 7.75
C GLN A 30 -11.19 0.02 6.38
N SER A 31 -12.03 1.06 6.34
CA SER A 31 -12.43 1.68 5.08
C SER A 31 -11.23 2.27 4.35
N TYR A 32 -11.20 2.14 3.02
CA TYR A 32 -10.12 2.68 2.19
C TYR A 32 -9.89 4.18 2.41
N VAL A 33 -10.98 4.95 2.57
CA VAL A 33 -10.92 6.40 2.75
C VAL A 33 -10.22 6.76 4.06
N ASP A 34 -10.53 6.02 5.13
CA ASP A 34 -9.90 6.26 6.43
C ASP A 34 -8.42 5.84 6.41
N ILE A 35 -8.10 4.67 5.83
CA ILE A 35 -6.71 4.22 5.65
C ILE A 35 -5.90 5.28 4.91
N ARG A 36 -6.41 5.78 3.79
CA ARG A 36 -5.73 6.80 2.99
C ARG A 36 -5.50 8.08 3.78
N LYS A 37 -6.51 8.52 4.55
CA LYS A 37 -6.42 9.72 5.39
C LYS A 37 -5.37 9.55 6.48
N GLU A 38 -5.39 8.42 7.17
CA GLU A 38 -4.47 8.15 8.28
C GLU A 38 -3.03 8.00 7.80
N MET A 39 -2.80 7.33 6.67
CA MET A 39 -1.48 7.27 6.01
C MET A 39 -0.96 8.66 5.63
N LEU A 40 -1.84 9.55 5.13
CA LEU A 40 -1.45 10.93 4.83
C LEU A 40 -1.08 11.71 6.10
N GLU A 41 -1.90 11.62 7.14
CA GLU A 41 -1.64 12.28 8.41
C GLU A 41 -0.36 11.74 9.09
N MET A 42 -0.06 10.45 8.92
CA MET A 42 1.19 9.83 9.37
C MET A 42 2.39 10.36 8.60
N LEU A 43 2.36 10.40 7.26
CA LEU A 43 3.46 10.95 6.45
C LEU A 43 3.71 12.45 6.75
N GLN A 44 2.64 13.22 6.99
CA GLN A 44 2.73 14.62 7.42
C GLN A 44 3.32 14.75 8.83
N SER A 45 2.92 13.87 9.75
CA SER A 45 3.45 13.83 11.12
C SER A 45 4.93 13.41 11.14
N ALA A 46 5.32 12.50 10.26
CA ALA A 46 6.69 12.04 10.07
C ALA A 46 7.61 13.14 9.53
N SER A 47 7.07 14.09 8.78
CA SER A 47 7.84 15.12 8.08
C SER A 47 7.72 16.50 8.72
N SER A 48 7.04 16.62 9.87
CA SER A 48 6.81 17.91 10.53
C SER A 48 6.75 17.79 12.06
N HIS A 49 6.85 18.93 12.74
CA HIS A 49 6.60 19.00 14.18
C HIS A 49 5.12 18.90 14.55
N LYS A 50 4.20 19.00 13.56
CA LYS A 50 2.76 18.93 13.79
C LYS A 50 2.32 17.47 13.72
N LYS A 51 2.04 16.88 14.88
CA LYS A 51 1.54 15.50 14.97
C LYS A 51 0.03 15.46 14.84
N ALA A 52 -0.47 14.45 14.14
CA ALA A 52 -1.90 14.21 14.02
C ALA A 52 -2.52 13.98 15.40
N GLY A 53 -3.74 14.50 15.60
CA GLY A 53 -4.42 14.44 16.90
C GLY A 53 -4.69 13.01 17.36
N TRP A 54 -5.02 12.11 16.42
CA TRP A 54 -5.30 10.71 16.74
C TRP A 54 -4.03 9.95 17.16
N ILE A 55 -2.87 10.22 16.54
CA ILE A 55 -1.58 9.63 16.94
C ILE A 55 -1.24 9.99 18.38
N ARG A 56 -1.53 11.24 18.78
CA ARG A 56 -1.31 11.68 20.17
C ARG A 56 -2.29 11.03 21.15
N LYS A 57 -3.54 10.82 20.72
CA LYS A 57 -4.60 10.23 21.55
C LYS A 57 -4.37 8.73 21.77
N ASP A 58 -3.95 8.05 20.72
CA ASP A 58 -3.70 6.62 20.71
C ASP A 58 -2.48 6.28 19.83
N PRO A 59 -1.26 6.30 20.39
CA PRO A 59 -0.05 5.94 19.64
C PRO A 59 -0.03 4.46 19.25
N GLY A 60 -0.81 3.61 19.92
CA GLY A 60 -0.94 2.18 19.59
C GLY A 60 -1.57 1.98 18.22
N CYS A 61 -2.57 2.79 17.85
CA CYS A 61 -3.13 2.78 16.50
C CYS A 61 -2.08 3.09 15.42
N CYS A 62 -1.14 3.99 15.70
CA CYS A 62 -0.07 4.34 14.76
C CYS A 62 0.89 3.16 14.54
N LEU A 63 1.27 2.46 15.62
CA LEU A 63 2.05 1.23 15.55
C LEU A 63 1.28 0.08 14.87
N TRP A 64 -0.03 0.00 15.03
CA TRP A 64 -0.81 -1.00 14.31
C TRP A 64 -0.83 -0.71 12.80
N GLN A 65 -1.02 0.54 12.38
CA GLN A 65 -0.95 0.92 10.97
C GLN A 65 0.42 0.68 10.34
N TYR A 66 1.51 0.86 11.10
CA TYR A 66 2.85 0.45 10.70
C TYR A 66 2.86 -1.00 10.20
N HIS A 67 2.40 -1.91 11.05
CA HIS A 67 2.40 -3.34 10.76
C HIS A 67 1.54 -3.67 9.55
N GLN A 68 0.36 -3.05 9.45
CA GLN A 68 -0.52 -3.24 8.30
C GLN A 68 0.17 -2.78 7.00
N PHE A 69 0.75 -1.58 6.99
CA PHE A 69 1.37 -1.04 5.79
C PHE A 69 2.64 -1.79 5.38
N ALA A 70 3.46 -2.21 6.34
CA ALA A 70 4.60 -3.10 6.08
C ALA A 70 4.14 -4.42 5.42
N GLY A 71 3.03 -5.00 5.89
CA GLY A 71 2.43 -6.18 5.27
C GLY A 71 1.95 -5.93 3.84
N LEU A 72 1.33 -4.77 3.59
CA LEU A 72 0.90 -4.37 2.25
C LEU A 72 2.10 -4.20 1.29
N VAL A 73 3.19 -3.59 1.76
CA VAL A 73 4.43 -3.44 0.98
C VAL A 73 5.05 -4.81 0.68
N MET A 74 5.09 -5.71 1.66
CA MET A 74 5.57 -7.08 1.45
C MET A 74 4.73 -7.83 0.41
N ALA A 75 3.40 -7.80 0.53
CA ALA A 75 2.51 -8.43 -0.46
C ALA A 75 2.73 -7.85 -1.86
N SER A 76 2.84 -6.53 -1.96
CA SER A 76 3.14 -5.82 -3.21
C SER A 76 4.50 -6.22 -3.79
N TYR A 77 5.50 -6.42 -2.92
CA TYR A 77 6.83 -6.90 -3.32
C TYR A 77 6.77 -8.34 -3.83
N ARG A 78 6.02 -9.24 -3.18
CA ARG A 78 5.83 -10.63 -3.64
C ARG A 78 5.18 -10.69 -5.01
N ILE A 79 4.18 -9.84 -5.27
CA ILE A 79 3.61 -9.67 -6.62
C ILE A 79 4.69 -9.27 -7.61
N PHE A 80 5.59 -8.38 -7.18
CA PHE A 80 6.69 -7.93 -8.02
C PHE A 80 7.72 -9.04 -8.29
N GLU A 81 8.19 -9.71 -7.26
CA GLU A 81 9.20 -10.76 -7.32
C GLU A 81 8.73 -11.95 -8.17
N ARG A 82 7.47 -12.37 -7.98
CA ARG A 82 6.83 -13.46 -8.74
C ARG A 82 6.43 -13.04 -10.17
N LYS A 83 6.58 -11.76 -10.52
CA LYS A 83 6.23 -11.19 -11.82
C LYS A 83 4.79 -11.47 -12.23
N LEU A 84 3.84 -11.43 -11.29
CA LEU A 84 2.44 -11.79 -11.56
C LEU A 84 1.77 -10.88 -12.60
N TRP A 85 2.37 -9.72 -12.90
CA TRP A 85 1.98 -8.87 -14.03
C TRP A 85 2.14 -9.53 -15.42
N ASN A 86 2.90 -10.63 -15.52
CA ASN A 86 3.07 -11.41 -16.73
C ASN A 86 2.10 -12.60 -16.81
N ASP A 87 1.37 -12.91 -15.73
CA ASP A 87 0.32 -13.92 -15.79
C ASP A 87 -0.81 -13.35 -16.65
N THR A 88 -0.83 -13.75 -17.92
CA THR A 88 -1.79 -13.26 -18.90
C THR A 88 -3.23 -13.61 -18.53
N ALA A 89 -3.49 -14.74 -17.87
CA ALA A 89 -4.84 -15.12 -17.50
C ALA A 89 -5.36 -14.20 -16.38
N LEU A 90 -4.59 -14.07 -15.29
CA LEU A 90 -4.96 -13.22 -14.16
C LEU A 90 -4.95 -11.73 -14.52
N SER A 91 -3.96 -11.30 -15.31
CA SER A 91 -3.86 -9.91 -15.77
C SER A 91 -5.01 -9.56 -16.72
N CYS A 92 -5.40 -10.45 -17.64
CA CYS A 92 -6.58 -10.21 -18.48
C CYS A 92 -7.86 -10.13 -17.64
N GLN A 93 -8.05 -11.02 -16.67
CA GLN A 93 -9.24 -11.01 -15.81
C GLN A 93 -9.34 -9.71 -14.98
N ILE A 94 -8.24 -9.27 -14.37
CA ILE A 94 -8.18 -8.01 -13.62
C ILE A 94 -8.26 -6.78 -14.54
N MET A 95 -7.91 -6.90 -15.82
CA MET A 95 -8.08 -5.80 -16.78
C MET A 95 -9.49 -5.74 -17.37
N GLN A 96 -10.23 -6.85 -17.38
CA GLN A 96 -11.56 -7.00 -17.99
C GLN A 96 -12.72 -6.75 -17.02
N SER A 97 -12.50 -6.80 -15.71
CA SER A 97 -13.55 -6.63 -14.69
C SER A 97 -14.07 -5.20 -14.52
N ASP A 98 -13.79 -4.29 -15.45
CA ASP A 98 -14.10 -2.86 -15.32
C ASP A 98 -15.37 -2.48 -16.08
N ASP A 99 -16.45 -2.25 -15.34
CA ASP A 99 -17.53 -1.29 -15.65
C ASP A 99 -17.09 0.15 -15.35
N ALA A 100 -15.80 0.47 -15.53
CA ALA A 100 -15.28 1.77 -15.18
C ALA A 100 -15.74 2.80 -16.22
N ALA A 101 -16.70 3.64 -15.85
CA ALA A 101 -16.95 4.93 -16.47
C ALA A 101 -15.71 5.82 -16.26
N SER A 102 -14.61 5.52 -16.95
CA SER A 102 -13.40 6.31 -16.98
C SER A 102 -13.70 7.59 -17.75
N SER A 103 -14.29 8.58 -17.09
CA SER A 103 -14.21 9.93 -17.63
C SER A 103 -12.73 10.32 -17.72
N GLU A 104 -12.34 11.12 -18.71
CA GLU A 104 -10.93 11.48 -18.91
C GLU A 104 -10.22 12.09 -17.69
N ARG A 105 -11.01 12.53 -16.69
CA ARG A 105 -10.55 13.22 -15.48
C ARG A 105 -10.59 12.39 -14.20
N ASN A 106 -11.53 11.44 -14.06
CA ASN A 106 -11.77 10.79 -12.78
C ASN A 106 -11.63 9.26 -12.88
N GLN A 107 -10.61 8.72 -12.19
CA GLN A 107 -10.37 7.29 -12.02
C GLN A 107 -11.20 6.78 -10.84
N LEU A 108 -12.50 6.65 -11.06
CA LEU A 108 -13.47 6.20 -10.07
C LEU A 108 -13.57 4.68 -10.07
N PHE A 109 -13.48 4.08 -8.89
CA PHE A 109 -13.71 2.65 -8.68
C PHE A 109 -14.50 2.45 -7.39
N GLN A 110 -15.63 1.74 -7.48
CA GLN A 110 -16.54 1.51 -6.34
C GLN A 110 -16.93 2.81 -5.58
N GLY A 111 -17.17 3.90 -6.32
CA GLY A 111 -17.53 5.21 -5.74
C GLY A 111 -16.36 5.98 -5.11
N VAL A 112 -15.13 5.47 -5.19
CA VAL A 112 -13.92 6.08 -4.65
C VAL A 112 -13.03 6.59 -5.79
N GLU A 113 -12.47 7.79 -5.64
CA GLU A 113 -11.52 8.34 -6.60
C GLU A 113 -10.08 7.93 -6.26
N LEU A 114 -9.41 7.27 -7.21
CA LEU A 114 -8.03 6.78 -7.11
C LEU A 114 -7.06 7.76 -7.78
N HIS A 115 -6.73 8.85 -7.10
CA HIS A 115 -6.04 10.00 -7.70
C HIS A 115 -4.55 9.77 -8.00
N HIS A 116 -3.92 8.72 -7.48
CA HIS A 116 -2.45 8.56 -7.57
C HIS A 116 -2.03 7.70 -8.77
N LEU A 117 -2.97 6.92 -9.31
CA LEU A 117 -2.71 6.05 -10.45
C LEU A 117 -2.73 6.86 -11.74
N SER A 118 -1.77 6.66 -12.63
CA SER A 118 -1.94 7.09 -14.03
C SER A 118 -2.99 6.23 -14.73
N LYS A 119 -3.55 6.68 -15.86
CA LYS A 119 -4.51 5.89 -16.67
C LYS A 119 -4.01 4.47 -16.93
N LYS A 120 -2.73 4.34 -17.28
CA LYS A 120 -2.12 3.03 -17.56
C LYS A 120 -1.92 2.16 -16.31
N GLU A 121 -1.75 2.77 -15.13
CA GLU A 121 -1.67 2.06 -13.84
C GLU A 121 -3.06 1.69 -13.33
N PHE A 122 -4.09 2.50 -13.61
CA PHE A 122 -5.46 2.12 -13.30
C PHE A 122 -5.93 0.94 -14.15
N VAL A 123 -5.62 0.92 -15.45
CA VAL A 123 -5.92 -0.25 -16.29
C VAL A 123 -5.13 -1.48 -15.78
N ASN A 124 -3.82 -1.32 -15.53
CA ASN A 124 -2.96 -2.39 -15.03
C ASN A 124 -2.26 -1.98 -13.71
N PRO A 125 -2.85 -2.29 -12.54
CA PRO A 125 -2.34 -1.88 -11.23
C PRO A 125 -0.98 -2.48 -10.89
N TYR A 126 -0.63 -3.64 -11.46
CA TYR A 126 0.67 -4.28 -11.23
C TYR A 126 1.87 -3.44 -11.72
N ARG A 127 1.64 -2.50 -12.64
CA ARG A 127 2.68 -1.58 -13.10
C ARG A 127 3.19 -0.68 -11.97
N VAL A 128 2.38 -0.44 -10.95
CA VAL A 128 2.79 0.30 -9.75
C VAL A 128 3.89 -0.44 -9.04
N PHE A 129 3.67 -1.71 -8.69
CA PHE A 129 4.62 -2.52 -7.93
C PHE A 129 5.93 -2.69 -8.69
N LYS A 130 5.84 -2.93 -10.01
CA LYS A 130 7.03 -2.97 -10.86
C LYS A 130 7.88 -1.70 -10.72
N LYS A 131 7.28 -0.52 -10.79
CA LYS A 131 8.05 0.73 -10.69
C LYS A 131 8.51 1.01 -9.25
N ALA A 132 7.69 0.70 -8.26
CA ALA A 132 7.98 0.89 -6.85
C ALA A 132 9.27 0.15 -6.43
N PHE A 133 9.38 -1.13 -6.82
CA PHE A 133 10.45 -2.01 -6.36
C PHE A 133 11.61 -2.18 -7.36
N SER A 134 11.52 -1.62 -8.57
CA SER A 134 12.66 -1.58 -9.51
C SER A 134 13.70 -0.50 -9.17
N THR A 135 13.35 0.45 -8.30
CA THR A 135 14.19 1.63 -8.01
C THR A 135 14.76 1.61 -6.60
N VAL A 136 13.97 1.12 -5.64
CA VAL A 136 14.29 1.13 -4.21
C VAL A 136 14.15 -0.29 -3.67
N SER A 137 15.14 -0.73 -2.88
CA SER A 137 15.14 -2.09 -2.30
C SER A 137 14.04 -2.26 -1.26
N LEU A 138 13.65 -3.51 -1.00
CA LEU A 138 12.66 -3.83 0.02
C LEU A 138 13.14 -3.43 1.42
N GLU A 139 14.45 -3.57 1.72
CA GLU A 139 14.97 -3.15 3.02
C GLU A 139 14.79 -1.64 3.21
N TYR A 140 15.09 -0.83 2.19
CA TYR A 140 14.90 0.61 2.28
C TYR A 140 13.41 0.97 2.45
N TRP A 141 12.49 0.22 1.83
CA TRP A 141 11.06 0.41 2.08
C TRP A 141 10.71 0.21 3.56
N PHE A 142 11.23 -0.83 4.21
CA PHE A 142 10.99 -1.03 5.64
C PHE A 142 11.66 0.04 6.51
N ASP A 143 12.89 0.42 6.19
CA ASP A 143 13.58 1.52 6.88
C ASP A 143 12.81 2.84 6.75
N PHE A 144 12.28 3.14 5.55
CA PHE A 144 11.46 4.32 5.30
C PHE A 144 10.20 4.32 6.18
N ILE A 145 9.45 3.22 6.19
CA ILE A 145 8.22 3.10 6.98
C ILE A 145 8.56 3.21 8.48
N HIS A 146 9.61 2.54 8.92
CA HIS A 146 10.10 2.60 10.29
C HIS A 146 10.39 4.06 10.71
N HIS A 147 11.14 4.79 9.89
CA HIS A 147 11.40 6.21 10.13
C HIS A 147 10.11 7.04 10.14
N CYS A 148 9.15 6.80 9.24
CA CYS A 148 7.88 7.51 9.26
C CYS A 148 7.16 7.37 10.60
N ILE A 149 7.14 6.17 11.17
CA ILE A 149 6.48 5.89 12.44
C ILE A 149 7.25 6.48 13.61
N MET A 150 8.56 6.24 13.68
CA MET A 150 9.40 6.79 14.74
C MET A 150 9.35 8.32 14.75
N ASN A 151 9.36 8.95 13.57
CA ASN A 151 9.23 10.39 13.45
C ASN A 151 7.82 10.88 13.81
N SER A 152 6.77 10.11 13.52
CA SER A 152 5.40 10.42 13.93
C SER A 152 5.20 10.31 15.45
N LEU A 153 5.93 9.41 16.09
CA LEU A 153 5.94 9.12 17.52
C LEU A 153 7.10 9.79 18.28
N THR A 154 7.67 10.87 17.75
CA THR A 154 8.69 11.65 18.46
C THR A 154 8.29 13.12 18.53
N TRP A 155 8.29 13.66 19.75
CA TRP A 155 7.89 15.03 20.03
C TRP A 155 9.12 15.92 20.09
N LYS A 156 9.09 17.06 19.39
CA LYS A 156 10.21 18.02 19.29
C LYS A 156 11.47 17.49 18.58
N TYR A 157 11.37 16.36 17.91
CA TYR A 157 12.39 15.84 17.01
C TYR A 157 12.25 16.48 15.62
N GLU A 158 13.39 16.74 14.97
CA GLU A 158 13.46 17.16 13.58
C GLU A 158 13.90 15.94 12.75
N PRO A 159 13.08 15.48 11.78
CA PRO A 159 13.41 14.30 10.97
C PRO A 159 14.70 14.51 10.18
N GLU A 160 15.72 13.70 10.46
CA GLU A 160 16.86 13.58 9.56
C GLU A 160 16.57 12.50 8.51
N TRP A 161 16.53 12.91 7.25
CA TRP A 161 16.33 12.01 6.12
C TRP A 161 17.65 11.85 5.36
N HIS A 162 18.04 10.59 5.15
CA HIS A 162 19.18 10.24 4.32
C HIS A 162 18.66 9.65 3.01
N ASP A 163 19.23 10.11 1.89
CA ASP A 163 18.76 9.81 0.52
C ASP A 163 17.35 10.34 0.20
N VAL A 164 17.28 11.64 -0.09
CA VAL A 164 16.04 12.33 -0.47
C VAL A 164 15.37 11.70 -1.70
N GLN A 165 16.14 11.12 -2.63
CA GLN A 165 15.56 10.54 -3.84
C GLN A 165 14.76 9.28 -3.53
N ALA A 166 15.35 8.37 -2.75
CA ALA A 166 14.68 7.14 -2.33
C ALA A 166 13.48 7.45 -1.42
N GLN A 167 13.59 8.43 -0.52
CA GLN A 167 12.48 8.89 0.32
C GLN A 167 11.31 9.46 -0.50
N VAL A 168 11.58 10.33 -1.48
CA VAL A 168 10.55 10.90 -2.37
C VAL A 168 9.88 9.78 -3.16
N HIS A 169 10.66 8.82 -3.65
CA HIS A 169 10.14 7.65 -4.35
C HIS A 169 9.20 6.84 -3.46
N CYS A 170 9.62 6.45 -2.25
CA CYS A 170 8.77 5.73 -1.30
C CYS A 170 7.48 6.52 -0.99
N THR A 171 7.59 7.82 -0.72
CA THR A 171 6.44 8.69 -0.42
C THR A 171 5.41 8.69 -1.56
N ILE A 172 5.86 8.81 -2.81
CA ILE A 172 4.97 8.80 -3.98
C ILE A 172 4.33 7.43 -4.17
N TYR A 173 5.12 6.35 -4.05
CA TYR A 173 4.63 5.01 -4.32
C TYR A 173 3.79 4.42 -3.17
N THR A 174 3.89 4.95 -1.95
CA THR A 174 3.03 4.58 -0.82
C THR A 174 1.54 4.67 -1.19
N PHE A 175 1.10 5.81 -1.70
CA PHE A 175 -0.30 5.98 -2.10
C PHE A 175 -0.65 5.21 -3.37
N LYS A 176 0.28 5.11 -4.33
CA LYS A 176 0.04 4.29 -5.52
C LYS A 176 -0.15 2.81 -5.18
N ILE A 177 0.64 2.28 -4.24
CA ILE A 177 0.53 0.90 -3.75
C ILE A 177 -0.84 0.70 -3.11
N LEU A 178 -1.29 1.65 -2.28
CA LEU A 178 -2.62 1.62 -1.67
C LEU A 178 -3.74 1.63 -2.73
N ASP A 179 -3.74 2.60 -3.64
CA ASP A 179 -4.72 2.70 -4.74
C ASP A 179 -4.74 1.41 -5.60
N ALA A 180 -3.55 0.88 -5.94
CA ALA A 180 -3.42 -0.33 -6.76
C ALA A 180 -3.92 -1.58 -6.03
N ALA A 181 -3.59 -1.74 -4.75
CA ALA A 181 -4.05 -2.87 -3.94
C ALA A 181 -5.57 -2.83 -3.74
N PHE A 182 -6.16 -1.65 -3.54
CA PHE A 182 -7.61 -1.49 -3.45
C PHE A 182 -8.30 -1.91 -4.75
N LEU A 183 -7.74 -1.47 -5.89
CA LEU A 183 -8.23 -1.82 -7.21
C LEU A 183 -8.13 -3.34 -7.47
N ILE A 184 -7.00 -3.96 -7.17
CA ILE A 184 -6.80 -5.42 -7.30
C ILE A 184 -7.81 -6.17 -6.44
N ASN A 185 -7.94 -5.81 -5.17
CA ASN A 185 -8.87 -6.46 -4.24
C ASN A 185 -10.32 -6.40 -4.74
N GLY A 186 -10.79 -5.22 -5.15
CA GLY A 186 -12.17 -5.08 -5.63
C GLY A 186 -12.43 -5.84 -6.93
N ARG A 187 -11.46 -5.86 -7.86
CA ARG A 187 -11.58 -6.60 -9.11
C ARG A 187 -11.56 -8.10 -8.92
N LEU A 188 -10.71 -8.61 -8.02
CA LEU A 188 -10.70 -10.03 -7.64
C LEU A 188 -12.03 -10.46 -7.01
N LYS A 189 -12.61 -9.62 -6.14
CA LYS A 189 -13.93 -9.88 -5.56
C LYS A 189 -15.01 -9.95 -6.64
N ASN A 190 -15.01 -9.03 -7.60
CA ASN A 190 -15.98 -9.08 -8.71
C ASN A 190 -15.87 -10.37 -9.54
N LEU A 191 -14.64 -10.84 -9.81
CA LEU A 191 -14.41 -12.11 -10.51
C LEU A 191 -14.94 -13.32 -9.73
N SER A 192 -14.75 -13.34 -8.41
CA SER A 192 -15.26 -14.41 -7.56
C SER A 192 -16.79 -14.47 -7.52
N VAL A 193 -17.48 -13.32 -7.65
CA VAL A 193 -18.94 -13.26 -7.71
C VAL A 193 -19.46 -13.76 -9.04
N ILE A 194 -18.85 -13.35 -10.16
CA ILE A 194 -19.24 -13.81 -11.51
C ILE A 194 -19.06 -15.33 -11.68
N GLY A 195 -18.11 -15.95 -10.97
CA GLY A 195 -17.91 -17.40 -10.97
C GLY A 195 -19.02 -18.20 -10.27
N LEU A 196 -19.78 -17.58 -9.35
CA LEU A 196 -20.87 -18.22 -8.61
C LEU A 196 -22.23 -18.12 -9.33
N ASP A 197 -22.38 -17.19 -10.28
CA ASP A 197 -23.62 -17.01 -11.06
C ASP A 197 -23.67 -17.91 -12.31
N ASN A 198 -22.66 -18.75 -12.54
CA ASN A 198 -22.54 -19.63 -13.71
C ASN A 198 -22.62 -21.15 -13.37
N GLU A 199 -23.04 -21.50 -12.15
CA GLU A 199 -23.39 -22.87 -11.74
C GLU A 199 -24.91 -23.04 -11.53
#